data_AF-A0A533VBZ5-F1
#
_entry.id   AF-A0A533VBZ5-F1
#
_cell.length_a   1.000
_cell.length_b   1.000
_cell.length_c   1.000
_cell.angle_alpha   90.00
_cell.angle_beta   90.00
_cell.angle_gamma   90.00
#
_symmetry.space_group_name_H-M   'P 1'
#
loop_
_entity.id
_entity.type
_entity.pdbx_description
1 polymer ?
#
loop_
_entity_poly.entity_id
_entity_poly.type
_entity_poly.pdbx_seq_one_letter_code
_entity_poly.pdbx_strand_id
1 'polypeptide(L)'
;MSKFGFYSEKSDLSFESHLAGLEEETKGLLLDLRIFITSLGTNVIEQVRPHRIAYAKSLDFRTFVDIQPRNDSLIVSIRKGRTEPLDIRTLDSALELEGVKRQIAEAYETIK
;
A
#
# COMPACT_ATOMS: atom_id res chain seq x y z
N MET A 1 30.98 24.42 -21.81
CA MET A 1 31.12 23.91 -20.42
C MET A 1 29.74 23.51 -19.92
N SER A 2 29.65 22.28 -19.38
CA SER A 2 28.51 21.53 -18.82
C SER A 2 27.07 21.87 -19.24
N LYS A 3 26.51 21.04 -20.13
CA LYS A 3 25.07 20.72 -20.09
C LYS A 3 24.84 19.82 -18.88
N PHE A 4 24.32 20.37 -17.80
CA PHE A 4 23.67 19.57 -16.76
C PHE A 4 22.39 18.99 -17.37
N GLY A 5 22.50 17.77 -17.91
CA GLY A 5 21.34 16.96 -18.23
C GLY A 5 20.70 16.52 -16.93
N PHE A 6 19.62 17.21 -16.54
CA PHE A 6 18.69 16.63 -15.57
C PHE A 6 18.00 15.46 -16.26
N TYR A 7 18.56 14.26 -16.05
CA TYR A 7 17.78 13.03 -16.20
C TYR A 7 16.58 13.15 -15.27
N SER A 8 15.41 13.15 -15.86
CA SER A 8 14.20 12.74 -15.17
C SER A 8 13.22 12.29 -16.24
N GLU A 9 13.52 11.17 -16.91
CA GLU A 9 12.44 10.30 -17.35
C GLU A 9 11.72 9.84 -16.07
N LYS A 10 10.83 10.70 -15.55
CA LYS A 10 9.79 10.27 -14.64
C LYS A 10 8.91 9.35 -15.49
N SER A 11 9.21 8.06 -15.45
CA SER A 11 8.11 7.11 -15.50
C SER A 11 7.22 7.49 -14.32
N ASP A 12 6.11 8.17 -14.58
CA ASP A 12 5.12 8.48 -13.56
C ASP A 12 4.64 7.15 -13.01
N LEU A 13 5.25 6.72 -11.90
CA LEU A 13 4.91 5.50 -11.19
C LEU A 13 3.49 5.68 -10.66
N SER A 14 2.54 5.09 -11.37
CA SER A 14 1.14 5.10 -10.98
C SER A 14 0.76 3.79 -10.29
N PHE A 15 -0.36 3.81 -9.58
CA PHE A 15 -0.90 2.61 -8.95
C PHE A 15 -1.17 1.52 -9.99
N GLU A 16 -1.67 1.91 -11.16
CA GLU A 16 -2.08 1.04 -12.25
C GLU A 16 -0.91 0.22 -12.80
N SER A 17 0.31 0.75 -12.74
CA SER A 17 1.54 -0.01 -13.06
C SER A 17 1.71 -1.26 -12.21
N HIS A 18 1.16 -1.29 -10.99
CA HIS A 18 1.21 -2.46 -10.10
C HIS A 18 0.18 -3.53 -10.44
N LEU A 19 -0.85 -3.21 -11.23
CA LEU A 19 -1.84 -4.18 -11.69
C LEU A 19 -1.31 -5.01 -12.87
N ALA A 20 -0.31 -4.49 -13.59
CA ALA A 20 0.28 -5.18 -14.72
C ALA A 20 0.98 -6.46 -14.26
N GLY A 21 0.61 -7.59 -14.86
CA GLY A 21 1.23 -8.89 -14.56
C GLY A 21 0.78 -9.54 -13.26
N LEU A 22 -0.30 -9.06 -12.63
CA LEU A 22 -1.00 -9.78 -11.57
C LEU A 22 -2.09 -10.68 -12.16
N GLU A 23 -2.44 -11.75 -11.45
CA GLU A 23 -3.63 -12.55 -11.70
C GLU A 23 -4.91 -11.74 -11.40
N GLU A 24 -6.03 -12.10 -12.05
CA GLU A 24 -7.28 -11.36 -11.93
C GLU A 24 -7.82 -11.31 -10.50
N GLU A 25 -7.67 -12.40 -9.73
CA GLU A 25 -8.04 -12.43 -8.33
C GLU A 25 -7.19 -11.45 -7.50
N THR A 26 -5.87 -11.49 -7.67
CA THR A 26 -4.92 -10.60 -6.97
C THR A 26 -5.15 -9.13 -7.33
N LYS A 27 -5.50 -8.81 -8.58
CA LYS A 27 -5.94 -7.45 -8.98
C LYS A 27 -7.17 -7.03 -8.19
N GLY A 28 -8.16 -7.91 -8.09
CA GLY A 28 -9.38 -7.67 -7.31
C GLY A 28 -9.08 -7.35 -5.85
N LEU A 29 -8.22 -8.15 -5.21
CA LEU A 29 -7.78 -7.93 -3.83
C LEU A 29 -7.09 -6.57 -3.66
N LEU A 30 -6.22 -6.19 -4.60
CA LEU A 30 -5.45 -4.95 -4.51
C LEU A 30 -6.36 -3.72 -4.68
N LEU A 31 -7.32 -3.78 -5.61
CA LEU A 31 -8.29 -2.71 -5.83
C LEU A 31 -9.22 -2.53 -4.62
N ASP A 32 -9.70 -3.63 -4.03
CA ASP A 32 -10.55 -3.56 -2.84
C ASP A 32 -9.79 -2.99 -1.64
N LEU A 33 -8.54 -3.40 -1.42
CA LEU A 33 -7.68 -2.79 -0.39
C LEU A 33 -7.48 -1.29 -0.62
N ARG A 34 -7.20 -0.87 -1.86
CA ARG A 34 -7.06 0.56 -2.18
C ARG A 34 -8.31 1.35 -1.82
N ILE A 35 -9.48 0.86 -2.23
CA ILE A 35 -10.78 1.51 -1.97
C ILE A 35 -11.03 1.57 -0.47
N PHE A 36 -10.84 0.46 0.24
CA PHE A 36 -11.02 0.40 1.68
C PHE A 36 -10.09 1.37 2.42
N ILE A 37 -8.78 1.33 2.13
CA ILE A 37 -7.79 2.15 2.84
C ILE A 37 -8.05 3.64 2.60
N THR A 38 -8.34 4.04 1.36
CA THR A 38 -8.65 5.44 1.03
C THR A 38 -9.98 5.89 1.64
N SER A 39 -10.89 4.97 1.96
CA SER A 39 -12.15 5.28 2.67
C SER A 39 -12.00 5.51 4.19
N LEU A 40 -10.87 5.14 4.80
CA LEU A 40 -10.66 5.27 6.25
C LEU A 40 -10.66 6.74 6.72
N GLY A 41 -10.24 7.67 5.87
CA GLY A 41 -10.30 9.09 6.16
C GLY A 41 -9.65 9.98 5.10
N THR A 42 -10.00 11.26 5.13
CA THR A 42 -9.51 12.27 4.16
C THR A 42 -8.02 12.60 4.29
N ASN A 43 -7.39 12.15 5.38
CA ASN A 43 -5.97 12.36 5.68
C ASN A 43 -5.08 11.15 5.31
N VAL A 44 -5.63 10.15 4.62
CA VAL A 44 -4.88 9.03 4.06
C VAL A 44 -4.12 9.50 2.83
N ILE A 45 -2.82 9.23 2.80
CA ILE A 45 -1.93 9.55 1.68
C ILE A 45 -1.46 8.26 1.04
N GLU A 46 -1.77 8.07 -0.25
CA GLU A 46 -1.26 7.00 -1.09
C GLU A 46 0.13 7.37 -1.64
N GLN A 47 1.11 6.49 -1.42
CA GLN A 47 2.48 6.65 -1.89
C GLN A 47 2.89 5.45 -2.76
N VAL A 48 2.81 5.63 -4.07
CA VAL A 48 3.24 4.63 -5.04
C VAL A 48 4.78 4.60 -5.10
N ARG A 49 5.36 3.42 -4.99
CA ARG A 49 6.81 3.16 -5.10
C ARG A 49 7.03 2.07 -6.16
N PRO A 50 8.26 1.85 -6.67
CA PRO A 50 8.47 0.90 -7.77
C PRO A 50 8.02 -0.56 -7.54
N HIS A 51 7.86 -1.00 -6.30
CA HIS A 51 7.62 -2.40 -5.95
C HIS A 51 6.53 -2.60 -4.88
N ARG A 52 5.88 -1.51 -4.48
CA ARG A 52 4.90 -1.50 -3.38
C ARG A 52 4.13 -0.19 -3.34
N ILE A 53 2.97 -0.22 -2.70
CA ILE A 53 2.13 0.94 -2.43
C ILE A 53 2.06 1.12 -0.91
N ALA A 54 2.52 2.26 -0.42
CA ALA A 54 2.48 2.58 1.01
C ALA A 54 1.38 3.60 1.30
N TYR A 55 0.67 3.42 2.42
CA TYR A 55 -0.36 4.33 2.90
C TYR A 55 0.07 4.95 4.23
N ALA A 56 -0.01 6.27 4.30
CA ALA A 56 0.42 7.06 5.46
C ALA A 56 -0.66 8.02 5.94
N LYS A 57 -0.53 8.48 7.19
CA LYS A 57 -1.40 9.51 7.80
C LYS A 57 -0.74 10.90 7.72
N SER A 58 -1.53 11.92 7.36
CA SER A 58 -1.07 13.16 6.71
C SER A 58 -0.03 14.05 7.42
N LEU A 59 -0.04 14.19 8.75
CA LEU A 59 0.77 15.24 9.41
C LEU A 59 2.23 14.86 9.60
N ASP A 60 2.52 13.57 9.70
CA ASP A 60 3.87 13.06 9.99
C ASP A 60 4.29 11.94 9.04
N PHE A 61 3.50 11.72 7.99
CA PHE A 61 3.73 10.70 6.97
C PHE A 61 3.97 9.31 7.59
N ARG A 62 3.33 9.02 8.72
CA ARG A 62 3.47 7.70 9.35
C ARG A 62 2.73 6.66 8.53
N THR A 63 3.52 5.82 7.89
CA THR A 63 3.04 4.64 7.16
C THR A 63 2.42 3.66 8.14
N PHE A 64 1.17 3.29 7.89
CA PHE A 64 0.44 2.29 8.66
C PHE A 64 0.17 1.01 7.86
N VAL A 65 0.20 1.10 6.53
CA VAL A 65 0.10 -0.05 5.63
C VAL A 65 1.13 0.08 4.50
N ASP A 66 1.74 -1.05 4.15
CA ASP A 66 2.53 -1.21 2.95
C ASP A 66 2.07 -2.48 2.22
N ILE A 67 1.76 -2.36 0.93
CA ILE A 67 1.27 -3.47 0.11
C ILE A 67 2.28 -3.73 -0.99
N GLN A 68 2.83 -4.93 -1.01
CA GLN A 68 3.69 -5.42 -2.07
C GLN A 68 2.94 -6.47 -2.91
N PRO A 69 2.54 -6.12 -4.14
CA PRO A 69 1.93 -7.07 -5.06
C PRO A 69 2.95 -8.11 -5.56
N ARG A 70 2.51 -9.36 -5.61
CA ARG A 70 3.13 -10.51 -6.29
C ARG A 70 2.11 -11.05 -7.29
N ASN A 71 2.57 -11.85 -8.26
CA ASN A 71 1.70 -12.30 -9.35
C ASN A 71 0.36 -12.89 -8.86
N ASP A 72 0.42 -13.78 -7.86
CA ASP A 72 -0.70 -14.56 -7.31
C ASP A 72 -1.17 -14.09 -5.92
N SER A 73 -0.50 -13.11 -5.31
CA SER A 73 -0.72 -12.77 -3.89
C SER A 73 -0.32 -11.35 -3.54
N LEU A 74 -0.80 -10.84 -2.41
CA LEU A 74 -0.38 -9.55 -1.85
C LEU A 74 0.32 -9.75 -0.51
N ILE A 75 1.50 -9.17 -0.36
CA ILE A 75 2.15 -9.08 0.95
C ILE A 75 1.73 -7.75 1.58
N VAL A 76 0.91 -7.82 2.61
CA VAL A 76 0.41 -6.66 3.36
C VAL A 76 1.15 -6.57 4.68
N SER A 77 1.86 -5.47 4.86
CA SER A 77 2.58 -5.13 6.09
C SER A 77 1.84 -4.04 6.83
N ILE A 78 1.42 -4.32 8.07
CA ILE A 78 0.58 -3.44 8.89
C ILE A 78 1.37 -2.98 10.11
N ARG A 79 1.41 -1.67 10.33
CA ARG A 79 2.13 -1.03 11.43
C ARG A 79 1.15 -0.26 12.31
N LYS A 80 0.94 -0.74 13.54
CA LYS A 80 0.09 -0.10 14.56
C LYS A 80 0.80 0.98 15.37
N GLY A 81 2.14 0.90 15.47
CA GLY A 81 2.97 1.82 16.24
C GLY A 81 4.47 1.73 15.89
N ARG A 82 5.30 2.58 16.52
CA ARG A 82 6.76 2.61 16.27
C ARG A 82 7.49 1.43 16.90
N THR A 83 7.06 1.01 18.08
CA THR A 83 7.69 -0.05 18.89
C THR A 83 6.99 -1.39 18.74
N GLU A 84 5.84 -1.41 18.08
CA GLU A 84 5.10 -2.64 17.82
C GLU A 84 5.72 -3.40 16.64
N PRO A 85 5.71 -4.74 16.70
CA PRO A 85 6.15 -5.56 15.58
C PRO A 85 5.24 -5.28 14.37
N LEU A 86 5.84 -5.39 13.18
CA LEU A 86 5.11 -5.33 11.93
C LEU A 86 4.28 -6.61 11.79
N ASP A 87 2.97 -6.49 11.59
CA ASP A 87 2.14 -7.64 11.23
C ASP A 87 2.20 -7.81 9.71
N ILE A 88 2.75 -8.94 9.25
CA ILE A 88 2.88 -9.26 7.83
C ILE A 88 1.90 -10.37 7.51
N ARG A 89 1.03 -10.11 6.54
CA ARG A 89 0.04 -11.05 6.03
C ARG A 89 0.24 -11.24 4.54
N THR A 90 0.22 -12.49 4.11
CA THR A 90 0.03 -12.81 2.70
C THR A 90 -1.46 -12.94 2.46
N LEU A 91 -1.96 -12.33 1.39
CA LEU A 91 -3.33 -12.46 0.93
C LEU A 91 -3.34 -13.13 -0.42
N ASP A 92 -3.96 -14.30 -0.50
CA ASP A 92 -4.21 -15.01 -1.75
C ASP A 92 -5.71 -15.22 -2.02
N SER A 93 -6.58 -14.83 -1.08
CA SER A 93 -8.03 -15.05 -1.19
C SER A 93 -8.86 -13.97 -0.49
N ALA A 94 -10.13 -13.86 -0.90
CA ALA A 94 -11.08 -12.90 -0.33
C ALA A 94 -11.44 -13.16 1.15
N LEU A 95 -11.27 -14.39 1.65
CA LEU A 95 -11.56 -14.72 3.05
C LEU A 95 -10.55 -14.04 3.99
N GLU A 96 -9.28 -14.05 3.63
CA GLU A 96 -8.20 -13.44 4.42
C GLU A 96 -8.27 -11.91 4.41
N LEU A 97 -8.80 -11.35 3.32
CA LEU A 97 -8.94 -9.91 3.11
C LEU A 97 -9.76 -9.23 4.23
N GLU A 98 -10.90 -9.80 4.62
CA GLU A 98 -11.75 -9.23 5.67
C GLU A 98 -11.03 -9.18 7.04
N GLY A 99 -10.22 -10.19 7.33
CA GLY A 99 -9.38 -10.22 8.54
C GLY A 99 -8.32 -9.12 8.53
N VAL A 100 -7.73 -8.86 7.37
CA VAL A 100 -6.73 -7.80 7.17
C VAL A 100 -7.35 -6.41 7.24
N LYS A 101 -8.52 -6.17 6.62
CA LYS A 101 -9.23 -4.87 6.68
C LYS A 101 -9.42 -4.39 8.12
N ARG A 102 -9.83 -5.28 9.04
CA ARG A 102 -9.99 -4.96 10.45
C ARG A 102 -8.67 -4.51 11.10
N GLN A 103 -7.56 -5.20 10.83
CA GLN A 103 -6.25 -4.85 11.38
C GLN A 103 -5.72 -3.52 10.82
N ILE A 104 -5.97 -3.26 9.54
CA ILE A 104 -5.64 -2.00 8.88
C ILE A 104 -6.40 -0.83 9.51
N ALA A 105 -7.71 -0.98 9.75
CA ALA A 105 -8.50 0.05 10.39
C ALA A 105 -7.99 0.36 11.81
N GLU A 106 -7.69 -0.68 12.59
CA GLU A 106 -7.08 -0.51 13.91
C GLU A 106 -5.74 0.23 13.82
N ALA A 107 -4.87 -0.15 12.89
CA ALA A 107 -3.59 0.52 12.68
C ALA A 107 -3.74 1.99 12.28
N TYR A 108 -4.72 2.32 11.44
CA TYR A 108 -5.02 3.70 11.06
C TYR A 108 -5.47 4.56 12.26
N GLU A 109 -6.23 3.98 13.20
CA GLU A 109 -6.66 4.66 14.42
C GLU A 109 -5.52 4.81 15.44
N THR A 110 -4.68 3.77 15.59
CA THR A 110 -3.63 3.77 16.62
C THR A 110 -2.35 4.48 16.17
N ILE A 111 -2.09 4.58 14.86
CA ILE A 111 -0.94 5.31 14.35
C ILE A 111 -1.10 6.80 14.67
N LYS A 112 -0.34 7.22 15.68
CA LYS A 112 -0.11 8.61 16.07
C LYS A 112 1.24 9.03 15.58
#